data_AF-A0A1F1G8Z0-F1
#
_entry.id   AF-A0A1F1G8Z0-F1
#
_cell.length_a   1.000
_cell.length_b   1.000
_cell.length_c   1.000
_cell.angle_alpha   90.00
_cell.angle_beta   90.00
_cell.angle_gamma   90.00
#
_symmetry.space_group_name_H-M   'P 1'
#
loop_
_entity.id
_entity.type
_entity.pdbx_description
1 polymer ?
#
loop_
_entity_poly.entity_id
_entity_poly.type
_entity_poly.pdbx_seq_one_letter_code
_entity_poly.pdbx_strand_id
1 'polypeptide(L)' 'MSLDPKLLDILVCPQDKGPLNYLAEEQVLVNERLGVAYPIENDIPVMLVDHAVPWPSEK' A
#
# COMPACT_ATOMS: atom_id res chain seq x y z
N MET A 1 16.61 11.12 -23.63
CA MET A 1 15.81 11.31 -22.40
C MET A 1 16.17 10.19 -21.45
N SER A 2 17.09 10.47 -20.53
CA SER A 2 17.42 9.54 -19.45
C SER A 2 16.22 9.54 -18.50
N LEU A 3 15.68 8.35 -18.27
CA LEU A 3 14.45 8.14 -17.54
C LEU A 3 14.59 8.69 -16.10
N ASP A 4 13.74 9.65 -15.76
CA ASP A 4 13.79 10.52 -14.59
C ASP A 4 13.63 9.79 -13.23
N PRO A 5 14.19 10.34 -12.13
CA PRO A 5 13.97 9.86 -10.76
C PRO A 5 12.49 9.83 -10.30
N LYS A 6 11.53 10.25 -11.14
CA LYS A 6 10.08 10.09 -10.93
C LYS A 6 9.58 8.64 -11.06
N LEU A 7 10.42 7.70 -11.48
CA LEU A 7 10.14 6.27 -11.30
C LEU A 7 10.39 5.77 -9.88
N LEU A 8 10.92 6.60 -8.97
CA LEU A 8 11.05 6.31 -7.54
C LEU A 8 9.71 6.39 -6.76
N ASP A 9 8.56 6.46 -7.44
CA ASP A 9 7.20 6.52 -6.86
C ASP A 9 6.54 5.13 -6.72
N ILE A 10 7.34 4.06 -6.80
CA ILE A 10 6.89 2.66 -6.82
C ILE A 10 6.38 2.28 -5.41
N LEU A 11 5.06 2.04 -5.31
CA LEU A 11 4.25 1.74 -4.10
C LEU A 11 3.71 2.97 -3.34
N VAL A 12 3.23 3.97 -4.08
CA VAL A 12 2.30 4.95 -3.53
C VAL A 12 0.86 4.42 -3.50
N CYS A 13 0.06 4.89 -2.54
CA CYS A 13 -1.35 4.53 -2.45
C CYS A 13 -2.10 4.90 -3.74
N PRO A 14 -2.91 4.00 -4.34
CA PRO A 14 -3.66 4.31 -5.55
C PRO A 14 -4.67 5.46 -5.38
N GLN A 15 -5.16 5.70 -4.16
CA GLN A 15 -6.13 6.77 -3.87
C GLN A 15 -5.47 8.13 -3.64
N ASP A 16 -4.49 8.17 -2.73
CA ASP A 16 -3.96 9.41 -2.16
C ASP A 16 -2.57 9.74 -2.73
N LYS A 17 -1.93 8.81 -3.46
CA LYS A 17 -0.56 8.92 -3.99
C LYS A 17 0.50 9.21 -2.93
N GLY A 18 0.17 9.15 -1.64
CA GLY A 18 1.15 9.23 -0.58
C GLY A 18 1.77 7.86 -0.24
N PRO A 19 2.74 7.84 0.68
CA PRO A 19 3.49 6.64 1.04
C PRO A 19 2.60 5.58 1.72
N LEU A 20 2.92 4.31 1.47
CA LEU A 20 2.37 3.14 2.16
C LEU A 20 3.45 2.53 3.07
N ASN A 21 3.06 2.06 4.25
CA ASN A 21 3.93 1.35 5.16
C ASN A 21 3.82 -0.16 4.94
N TYR A 22 4.92 -0.81 4.58
CA TYR A 22 4.94 -2.26 4.40
C TYR A 22 5.19 -2.96 5.75
N LEU A 23 4.19 -3.74 6.20
CA LEU A 23 4.31 -4.62 7.35
C LEU A 23 4.63 -6.03 6.88
N ALA A 24 5.90 -6.40 6.96
CA ALA A 24 6.37 -7.74 6.59
C ALA A 24 5.83 -8.83 7.54
N GLU A 25 5.52 -8.49 8.79
CA GLU A 25 4.99 -9.43 9.79
C GLU A 25 3.60 -9.95 9.40
N GLU A 26 2.76 -9.07 8.84
CA GLU A 26 1.38 -9.40 8.44
C GLU A 26 1.21 -9.47 6.92
N GLN A 27 2.28 -9.23 6.15
CA GLN A 27 2.25 -9.19 4.69
C GLN A 27 1.18 -8.23 4.17
N VAL A 28 1.15 -7.00 4.69
CA VAL A 28 0.20 -5.96 4.29
C VAL A 28 0.88 -4.61 4.04
N LEU A 29 0.31 -3.81 3.15
CA LEU A 29 0.68 -2.41 2.91
C LEU A 29 -0.34 -1.50 3.58
N VAL A 30 0.05 -0.86 4.67
CA VAL A 30 -0.80 0.02 5.47
C VAL A 30 -0.77 1.45 4.94
N ASN A 31 -1.94 2.07 4.82
CA ASN A 31 -2.11 3.49 4.70
C ASN A 31 -2.68 4.08 6.00
N GLU A 32 -1.81 4.63 6.85
CA GLU A 32 -2.20 5.24 8.12
C GLU A 32 -3.07 6.50 7.95
N ARG A 33 -2.99 7.17 6.79
CA ARG A 33 -3.77 8.40 6.53
C ARG A 33 -5.24 8.10 6.26
N LEU A 34 -5.50 6.98 5.59
CA LEU A 34 -6.85 6.51 5.27
C LEU A 34 -7.38 5.49 6.29
N GLY A 35 -6.52 4.94 7.14
CA GLY A 35 -6.90 3.88 8.08
C GLY A 35 -7.29 2.60 7.35
N VAL A 36 -6.54 2.24 6.30
CA VAL A 36 -6.77 1.01 5.53
C VAL A 36 -5.46 0.28 5.28
N ALA A 37 -5.53 -1.01 5.03
CA ALA A 37 -4.41 -1.84 4.62
C ALA A 37 -4.74 -2.61 3.34
N TYR A 38 -3.73 -2.84 2.51
CA TYR A 38 -3.81 -3.64 1.30
C TYR A 38 -3.09 -4.96 1.57
N PRO A 39 -3.79 -6.11 1.57
CA PRO A 39 -3.16 -7.39 1.80
C PRO A 39 -2.25 -7.81 0.64
N ILE A 40 -1.23 -8.60 0.93
CA ILE A 40 -0.38 -9.24 -0.08
C ILE A 40 -0.81 -10.71 -0.18
N GLU A 41 -1.34 -11.09 -1.33
CA GLU A 41 -1.79 -12.45 -1.61
C GLU A 41 -0.89 -13.08 -2.66
N ASN A 42 -0.33 -14.26 -2.38
CA ASN A 42 0.60 -14.95 -3.28
C ASN A 42 1.81 -14.09 -3.68
N ASP A 43 2.36 -13.30 -2.73
CA ASP A 43 3.46 -12.36 -2.96
C ASP A 43 3.08 -11.16 -3.87
N ILE A 44 1.80 -11.00 -4.21
CA ILE A 44 1.30 -9.89 -5.04
C ILE A 44 0.48 -8.93 -4.16
N PRO A 45 0.89 -7.65 -4.05
CA PRO A 45 0.13 -6.67 -3.30
C PRO A 45 -1.20 -6.34 -4.00
N VAL A 46 -2.31 -6.59 -3.30
CA VAL A 46 -3.65 -6.30 -3.79
C VAL A 46 -3.94 -4.80 -3.59
N MET A 47 -3.36 -3.97 -4.46
CA MET A 47 -3.56 -2.51 -4.46
C MET A 47 -4.89 -2.10 -5.11
N LEU A 48 -5.98 -2.80 -4.77
CA LEU A 48 -7.34 -2.46 -5.18
C LEU A 48 -8.05 -1.78 -4.03
N VAL A 49 -8.68 -0.64 -4.33
CA VAL A 49 -9.42 0.16 -3.35
C VAL A 49 -10.56 -0.64 -2.72
N ASP A 50 -11.30 -1.40 -3.54
CA ASP A 50 -12.40 -2.26 -3.09
C ASP A 50 -11.96 -3.44 -2.21
N HIS A 51 -10.68 -3.82 -2.27
CA HIS A 51 -10.11 -4.88 -1.43
C HIS A 51 -9.30 -4.34 -0.25
N ALA A 52 -9.25 -3.01 -0.08
CA ALA A 52 -8.62 -2.41 1.08
C ALA A 52 -9.42 -2.78 2.34
N VAL A 53 -8.73 -3.31 3.34
CA VAL A 53 -9.33 -3.67 4.63
C VAL A 53 -9.12 -2.53 5.63
N PRO A 54 -10.06 -2.27 6.56
CA PRO A 54 -9.87 -1.27 7.59
C PRO A 54 -8.66 -1.61 8.49
N TRP A 55 -7.87 -0.59 8.84
CA TRP A 55 -6.66 -0.70 9.65
C TRP A 55 -6.54 0.49 10.63
N PRO A 56 -6.06 0.31 11.88
CA PRO A 56 -5.65 -0.95 12.51
C PRO A 56 -6.85 -1.87 12.77
N SER A 57 -6.68 -3.16 12.53
CA SER A 57 -7.63 -4.15 13.04
C SER A 57 -7.46 -4.19 14.56
N GLU A 58 -8.11 -3.26 15.26
CA GLU A 58 -8.12 -3.25 16.72
C GLU A 58 -8.71 -4.58 17.21
N LYS A 59 -7.80 -5.47 17.65
CA LYS A 59 -7.93 -6.65 18.51
C LYS A 59 -9.19 -7.51 18.43
#